data_AF-A0A8T7BRD5-F1
#
_entry.id   AF-A0A8T7BRD5-F1
#
_cell.length_a   1.000
_cell.length_b   1.000
_cell.length_c   1.000
_cell.angle_alpha   90.00
_cell.angle_beta   90.00
_cell.angle_gamma   90.00
#
_symmetry.space_group_name_H-M   'P 1'
#
loop_
_entity.id
_entity.type
_entity.pdbx_description
1 polymer ?
#
loop_
_entity_poly.entity_id
_entity_poly.type
_entity_poly.pdbx_seq_one_letter_code
_entity_poly.pdbx_strand_id
1 'polypeptide(L)'
;MMNDKRGNLFIISAASGTGKTSLVKSLLEMMPNLYVSISHTTRPKRAYETDGIHYHFVEKTEFESLIKTNQFLEYAVVFENYYGTSK
;
A
#
# COMPACT_ATOMS: atom_id res chain seq x y z
N MET A 1 29.44 13.40 -8.50
CA MET A 1 28.74 12.26 -9.15
C MET A 1 27.50 11.96 -8.32
N MET A 2 26.30 12.19 -8.86
CA MET A 2 25.07 11.79 -8.17
C MET A 2 25.06 10.27 -8.09
N ASN A 3 25.05 9.75 -6.88
CA ASN A 3 24.97 8.32 -6.62
C ASN A 3 23.53 7.89 -6.89
N ASP A 4 23.21 7.64 -8.16
CA ASP A 4 21.87 7.29 -8.65
C ASP A 4 21.52 5.83 -8.28
N LYS A 5 21.57 5.51 -6.98
CA LYS A 5 21.08 4.23 -6.45
C LYS A 5 19.56 4.29 -6.34
N ARG A 6 18.87 4.30 -7.47
CA ARG A 6 17.41 4.12 -7.51
C ARG A 6 17.10 2.64 -7.31
N GLY A 7 16.17 2.34 -6.39
CA GLY A 7 15.62 1.00 -6.25
C GLY A 7 14.81 0.61 -7.49
N ASN A 8 14.65 -0.69 -7.71
CA ASN A 8 13.73 -1.19 -8.73
C ASN A 8 12.31 -1.21 -8.17
N LEU A 9 11.36 -0.64 -8.90
CA LEU A 9 9.93 -0.73 -8.57
C LEU A 9 9.33 -1.98 -9.22
N PHE A 10 8.71 -2.83 -8.42
CA PHE A 10 7.98 -4.00 -8.89
C PHE A 10 6.48 -3.81 -8.63
N ILE A 11 5.66 -4.01 -9.66
CA ILE A 11 4.20 -3.99 -9.54
C ILE A 11 3.69 -5.42 -9.63
N ILE A 12 3.07 -5.90 -8.55
CA ILE A 12 2.43 -7.22 -8.50
C ILE A 12 0.92 -7.02 -8.59
N SER A 13 0.33 -7.51 -9.68
CA SER A 13 -1.11 -7.47 -9.93
C SER A 13 -1.68 -8.87 -9.99
N ALA A 14 -2.81 -9.08 -9.32
CA ALA A 14 -3.57 -10.32 -9.35
C ALA A 14 -5.01 -10.04 -8.89
N ALA A 15 -5.96 -10.87 -9.30
CA ALA A 15 -7.35 -10.74 -8.86
C ALA A 15 -7.47 -10.96 -7.33
N SER A 16 -8.49 -10.36 -6.71
CA SER A 16 -8.75 -10.58 -5.27
C SER A 16 -8.88 -12.08 -4.95
N GLY A 17 -8.26 -12.54 -3.86
CA GLY A 17 -8.29 -13.93 -3.44
C GLY A 17 -7.29 -14.88 -4.11
N THR A 18 -6.46 -14.40 -5.04
CA THR A 18 -5.48 -15.25 -5.77
C THR A 18 -4.09 -15.37 -5.12
N GLY A 19 -3.94 -14.91 -3.88
CA GLY A 19 -2.70 -15.13 -3.10
C GLY A 19 -1.60 -14.07 -3.24
N LYS A 20 -1.89 -12.90 -3.85
CA LYS A 20 -0.94 -11.77 -3.97
C LYS A 20 -0.24 -11.43 -2.64
N THR A 21 -1.01 -11.30 -1.56
CA THR A 21 -0.48 -10.96 -0.24
C THR A 21 0.45 -12.05 0.30
N SER A 22 0.09 -13.33 0.10
CA SER A 22 0.92 -14.46 0.51
C SER A 22 2.26 -14.47 -0.23
N LEU A 23 2.25 -14.25 -1.55
CA LEU A 23 3.48 -14.14 -2.34
C LEU A 23 4.37 -12.99 -1.86
N VAL A 24 3.82 -11.80 -1.67
CA VAL A 24 4.57 -10.63 -1.19
C VAL A 24 5.20 -10.93 0.17
N LYS A 25 4.46 -11.56 1.08
CA LYS A 25 4.99 -11.94 2.40
C LYS A 25 6.19 -12.89 2.28
N SER A 26 6.06 -13.96 1.49
CA SER A 26 7.17 -14.90 1.27
C SER A 26 8.39 -14.23 0.64
N LEU A 27 8.20 -13.29 -0.30
CA LEU A 27 9.30 -12.55 -0.90
C LEU A 27 10.05 -11.67 0.12
N LEU A 28 9.33 -10.98 1.00
CA LEU A 28 9.93 -10.14 2.05
C LEU A 28 10.73 -10.98 3.06
N GLU A 29 10.28 -12.20 3.37
CA GLU A 29 11.01 -13.12 4.25
C GLU A 29 12.32 -13.64 3.62
N MET A 30 12.37 -13.80 2.30
CA MET A 30 13.54 -14.31 1.58
C MET A 30 14.51 -13.22 1.12
N MET A 31 14.06 -11.96 0.98
CA MET A 31 14.83 -10.87 0.37
C MET A 31 14.92 -9.66 1.32
N PRO A 32 15.98 -9.55 2.14
CA PRO A 32 16.12 -8.48 3.15
C PRO A 32 16.15 -7.06 2.59
N ASN A 33 16.44 -6.91 1.30
CA ASN A 33 16.51 -5.63 0.59
C ASN A 33 15.21 -5.30 -0.17
N LEU A 34 14.16 -6.10 -0.01
CA LEU A 34 12.84 -5.84 -0.56
C LEU A 34 11.97 -5.12 0.48
N TYR A 35 11.24 -4.11 0.03
CA TYR A 35 10.31 -3.36 0.84
C TYR A 35 8.95 -3.37 0.16
N VAL A 36 7.88 -3.42 0.97
CA VAL A 36 6.52 -3.30 0.46
C VAL A 36 6.02 -1.88 0.69
N SER A 37 5.39 -1.31 -0.34
CA SER A 37 4.64 -0.06 -0.20
C SER A 37 3.29 -0.37 0.42
N ILE A 38 3.05 0.11 1.63
CA ILE A 38 1.79 -0.10 2.35
C ILE A 38 0.85 1.06 2.05
N SER A 39 -0.23 0.77 1.33
CA SER A 39 -1.22 1.78 0.94
C SER A 39 -2.10 2.19 2.13
N HIS A 40 -2.71 3.38 2.05
CA HIS A 40 -3.78 3.81 2.94
C HIS A 40 -5.14 3.35 2.40
N THR A 41 -6.10 3.10 3.30
CA THR A 41 -7.49 2.87 2.92
C THR A 41 -8.47 3.39 3.96
N THR A 42 -9.66 3.81 3.52
CA THR A 42 -10.79 4.14 4.41
C THR A 42 -11.70 2.95 4.68
N ARG A 43 -11.43 1.80 4.06
CA ARG A 43 -12.20 0.58 4.33
C ARG A 43 -11.97 0.15 5.77
N PRO A 44 -13.02 -0.26 6.51
CA PRO A 44 -12.85 -0.91 7.80
C PRO A 44 -11.91 -2.12 7.73
N LYS A 45 -11.00 -2.18 8.70
CA LYS A 45 -10.08 -3.31 8.88
C LYS A 45 -10.86 -4.61 9.13
N ARG A 46 -10.51 -5.69 8.44
CA ARG A 46 -11.04 -7.03 8.72
C ARG A 46 -10.38 -7.63 9.97
N ALA A 47 -11.03 -8.63 10.59
CA ALA A 47 -10.56 -9.23 11.84
C ALA A 47 -9.11 -9.78 11.79
N TYR A 48 -8.71 -10.33 10.64
CA TYR A 48 -7.37 -10.89 10.43
C TYR A 48 -6.33 -9.86 9.95
N GLU A 49 -6.73 -8.60 9.68
CA GLU A 49 -5.83 -7.58 9.19
C GLU A 49 -5.19 -6.80 10.35
N THR A 50 -3.96 -6.37 10.10
CA THR A 50 -3.14 -5.55 11.01
C THR A 50 -2.81 -4.23 10.32
N ASP A 51 -3.04 -3.14 11.05
CA ASP A 51 -2.69 -1.79 10.62
C ASP A 51 -1.17 -1.62 10.50
N GLY A 52 -0.73 -0.88 9.49
CA GLY A 52 0.70 -0.72 9.16
C GLY A 52 1.38 -1.98 8.63
N ILE A 53 0.62 -3.05 8.36
CA ILE A 53 1.12 -4.26 7.67
C ILE A 53 0.35 -4.49 6.38
N HIS A 54 -0.98 -4.47 6.44
CA HIS A 54 -1.83 -4.73 5.29
C HIS A 54 -2.20 -3.43 4.56
N TYR A 55 -2.62 -2.45 5.36
CA TYR A 55 -2.89 -1.07 4.95
C TYR A 55 -2.63 -0.16 6.16
N HIS A 56 -2.53 1.14 5.92
CA HIS A 56 -2.84 2.15 6.91
C HIS A 56 -4.35 2.40 6.86
N PHE A 57 -5.07 1.96 7.89
CA PHE A 57 -6.51 2.12 7.99
C PHE A 57 -6.81 3.48 8.61
N VAL A 58 -7.31 4.41 7.81
CA VAL A 58 -7.54 5.82 8.20
C VAL A 58 -8.99 6.21 8.02
N GLU A 59 -9.43 7.23 8.75
CA GLU A 59 -10.76 7.80 8.54
C GLU A 59 -10.83 8.54 7.19
N LYS A 60 -12.04 8.66 6.63
CA LYS A 60 -12.25 9.35 5.36
C LYS A 60 -11.77 10.81 5.40
N THR A 61 -11.98 11.50 6.51
CA THR A 61 -11.54 12.89 6.71
C THR A 61 -10.02 13.02 6.68
N GLU A 62 -9.30 12.06 7.25
CA GLU A 62 -7.84 11.99 7.21
C GLU A 62 -7.35 11.72 5.79
N PHE A 63 -7.94 10.75 5.10
CA PHE A 63 -7.58 10.44 3.70
C PHE A 63 -7.77 11.66 2.79
N GLU A 64 -8.88 12.38 2.91
CA GLU A 64 -9.13 13.61 2.16
C GLU A 64 -8.12 14.71 2.47
N SER A 65 -7.64 14.79 3.72
CA SER A 65 -6.54 15.70 4.11
C SER A 65 -5.22 15.33 3.42
N LEU A 66 -4.91 14.03 3.33
CA LEU A 66 -3.72 13.52 2.63
C LEU A 66 -3.77 13.79 1.12
N ILE A 67 -4.96 13.73 0.50
CA ILE A 67 -5.16 14.17 -0.88
C ILE A 67 -4.85 15.66 -1.02
N LYS A 68 -5.44 16.51 -0.17
CA LYS A 68 -5.26 17.98 -0.22
C LYS A 68 -3.81 18.41 -0.02
N THR A 69 -3.06 17.65 0.77
CA THR A 69 -1.64 17.89 1.05
C THR A 69 -0.70 17.15 0.10
N ASN A 70 -1.23 16.58 -0.99
CA ASN A 70 -0.48 15.93 -2.06
C ASN A 70 0.46 14.82 -1.56
N GLN A 71 -0.01 13.99 -0.62
CA GLN A 71 0.78 12.93 0.03
C GLN A 71 0.74 11.57 -0.69
N PHE A 72 -0.12 11.42 -1.71
CA PHE A 72 -0.24 10.19 -2.48
C PHE A 72 0.44 10.29 -3.85
N LEU A 73 1.10 9.21 -4.27
CA LEU A 73 1.53 8.99 -5.66
C LEU A 73 0.31 8.72 -6.55
N GLU A 74 -0.63 7.92 -6.06
CA GLU A 74 -1.90 7.62 -6.71
C GLU A 74 -2.96 7.32 -5.66
N TYR A 75 -4.23 7.52 -6.02
CA TYR A 75 -5.36 7.08 -5.23
C TYR A 75 -6.59 6.79 -6.12
N ALA A 76 -7.49 5.93 -5.62
CA ALA A 76 -8.74 5.58 -6.29
C ALA A 76 -9.86 5.33 -5.27
N VAL A 77 -11.11 5.37 -5.76
CA VAL A 77 -12.29 4.98 -5.00
C VAL A 77 -12.79 3.64 -5.54
N VAL A 78 -12.90 2.64 -4.67
CA VAL A 78 -13.34 1.28 -5.01
C VAL A 78 -14.36 0.83 -3.98
N PHE A 79 -15.58 0.50 -4.43
CA PHE A 79 -16.71 0.15 -3.55
C PHE A 79 -16.86 1.13 -2.39
N GLU A 80 -16.96 2.43 -2.70
CA GLU A 80 -17.14 3.55 -1.74
C GLU A 80 -15.98 3.81 -0.78
N ASN A 81 -14.88 3.05 -0.87
CA ASN A 81 -13.71 3.21 -0.03
C ASN A 81 -12.54 3.79 -0.83
N TYR A 82 -11.77 4.69 -0.22
CA TYR A 82 -10.55 5.19 -0.80
C TYR A 82 -9.40 4.20 -0.59
N TYR A 83 -8.49 4.16 -1.57
CA TYR A 83 -7.22 3.46 -1.52
C TYR A 83 -6.17 4.38 -2.11
N GLY A 84 -4.98 4.48 -1.49
CA GLY A 84 -3.92 5.34 -2.00
C GLY A 84 -2.53 4.89 -1.61
N THR A 85 -1.59 5.06 -2.53
CA THR A 85 -0.18 4.73 -2.33
C THR A 85 0.59 5.99 -1.97
N SER A 86 1.20 6.02 -0.78
CA SER A 86 1.94 7.18 -0.26
C SER A 86 3.23 7.45 -1.04
N LYS A 87 3.70 8.71 -1.02
CA LYS A 87 4.97 9.15 -1.61
C LYS A 87 6.19 8.72 -0.82
#